data_AF-A0A382BHB0-F1
#
_entry.id   AF-A0A382BHB0-F1
#
_cell.length_a   1.000
_cell.length_b   1.000
_cell.length_c   1.000
_cell.angle_alpha   90.00
_cell.angle_beta   90.00
_cell.angle_gamma   90.00
#
_symmetry.space_group_name_H-M   'P 1'
#
loop_
_entity.id
_entity.type
_entity.pdbx_description
1 polymer ?
#
loop_
_entity_poly.entity_id
_entity_poly.type
_entity_poly.pdbx_seq_one_letter_code
_entity_poly.pdbx_strand_id
1 'polypeptide(L)' 'MIQYFKRPAHQIIVTKPLEATNVMSQYDIKCNVRGGGLSGQAGAIIHGMSRALVNMDNSLKKILKKNK' A
#
# COMPACT_ATOMS: atom_id res chain seq x y z
N MET A 1 -2.33 -10.95 -4.75
CA MET A 1 -2.64 -10.49 -3.37
C MET A 1 -3.18 -11.60 -2.48
N ILE A 2 -4.30 -12.23 -2.84
CA ILE A 2 -4.97 -13.29 -2.04
C ILE A 2 -4.09 -14.55 -1.85
N GLN A 3 -3.28 -14.89 -2.86
CA GLN A 3 -2.36 -16.03 -2.78
C GLN A 3 -1.15 -15.80 -1.86
N TYR A 4 -0.72 -14.54 -1.70
CA TYR A 4 0.48 -14.18 -0.91
C TYR A 4 0.11 -13.82 0.54
N PHE A 5 -0.88 -12.94 0.70
CA PHE A 5 -1.42 -12.58 2.01
C PHE A 5 -2.67 -13.41 2.29
N LYS A 6 -2.51 -14.60 2.86
CA LYS A 6 -3.65 -15.50 3.17
C LYS A 6 -4.62 -14.91 4.20
N ARG A 7 -4.14 -14.04 5.09
CA ARG A 7 -4.97 -13.39 6.12
C ARG A 7 -5.62 -12.12 5.56
N PRO A 8 -6.94 -11.93 5.72
CA PRO A 8 -7.63 -10.74 5.23
C PRO A 8 -7.10 -9.45 5.86
N ALA A 9 -6.66 -9.50 7.13
CA ALA A 9 -6.06 -8.35 7.80
C ALA A 9 -4.87 -7.77 7.01
N HIS A 10 -3.95 -8.60 6.51
CA HIS A 10 -2.81 -8.12 5.73
C HIS A 10 -3.23 -7.57 4.36
N GLN A 11 -4.29 -8.10 3.77
CA GLN A 11 -4.83 -7.59 2.52
C GLN A 11 -5.39 -6.18 2.72
N ILE A 12 -6.23 -6.00 3.74
CA ILE A 12 -6.84 -4.70 4.09
C ILE A 12 -5.76 -3.65 4.38
N ILE A 13 -4.74 -4.02 5.15
CA ILE A 13 -3.67 -3.07 5.52
C ILE A 13 -2.92 -2.60 4.26
N VAL A 14 -2.69 -3.50 3.29
CA VAL A 14 -2.03 -3.16 2.02
C VAL A 14 -2.90 -2.32 1.09
N THR A 15 -4.22 -2.50 1.06
CA THR A 15 -5.13 -1.70 0.19
C THR A 15 -5.51 -0.34 0.78
N LYS A 16 -5.43 -0.17 2.10
CA LYS A 16 -5.82 1.07 2.81
C LYS A 16 -5.32 2.38 2.18
N PRO A 17 -4.06 2.50 1.69
CA PRO A 17 -3.57 3.74 1.07
C PRO A 17 -4.26 4.06 -0.27
N LEU A 18 -4.65 3.01 -1.01
CA LEU A 18 -5.31 3.14 -2.32
C LEU A 18 -6.76 3.56 -2.18
N GLU A 19 -7.44 2.98 -1.18
CA GLU A 19 -8.80 3.40 -0.80
C GLU A 19 -8.80 4.85 -0.30
N ALA A 20 -7.85 5.21 0.59
CA ALA A 20 -7.75 6.56 1.12
C ALA A 20 -7.52 7.63 0.04
N THR A 21 -6.88 7.26 -1.07
CA THR A 21 -6.59 8.17 -2.19
C THR A 21 -7.58 8.03 -3.34
N ASN A 22 -8.54 7.09 -3.29
CA ASN A 22 -9.48 6.76 -4.37
C ASN A 22 -8.81 6.51 -5.74
N VAL A 23 -7.59 5.95 -5.72
CA VAL A 23 -6.81 5.67 -6.94
C VAL A 23 -6.72 4.18 -7.27
N MET A 24 -7.44 3.33 -6.52
CA MET A 24 -7.37 1.88 -6.67
C MET A 24 -7.79 1.38 -8.06
N SER A 25 -8.70 2.08 -8.73
CA SER A 25 -9.12 1.78 -10.11
C SER A 25 -8.29 2.49 -11.17
N GLN A 26 -7.37 3.38 -10.77
CA GLN A 26 -6.61 4.24 -11.68
C GLN A 26 -5.20 3.70 -11.95
N TYR A 27 -4.65 2.89 -11.05
CA TYR A 27 -3.28 2.39 -11.15
C TYR A 27 -3.21 0.88 -10.96
N ASP A 28 -2.39 0.23 -11.79
CA ASP A 28 -1.95 -1.14 -11.56
C ASP A 28 -0.63 -1.13 -10.76
N ILE A 29 -0.56 -1.95 -9.72
CA ILE A 29 0.51 -1.86 -8.71
C ILE A 29 1.21 -3.21 -8.60
N LYS A 30 2.49 -3.20 -8.99
CA LYS A 30 3.35 -4.37 -8.92
C LYS A 30 4.45 -4.14 -7.88
N CYS A 31 4.38 -4.88 -6.78
CA CYS A 31 5.38 -4.81 -5.71
C CYS A 31 6.20 -6.10 -5.64
N ASN A 32 7.49 -5.95 -5.39
CA ASN A 32 8.40 -7.07 -5.10
C ASN A 32 8.98 -6.87 -3.70
N VAL A 33 8.82 -7.87 -2.84
CA VAL A 33 9.34 -7.85 -1.47
C VAL A 33 10.18 -9.10 -1.23
N ARG A 34 11.28 -8.94 -0.49
CA ARG A 34 12.22 -10.02 -0.18
C ARG A 34 12.66 -9.89 1.29
N GLY A 35 12.78 -11.04 1.96
CA GLY A 35 13.16 -11.10 3.37
C GLY A 35 12.03 -10.80 4.36
N GLY A 36 12.30 -11.00 5.65
CA GLY A 36 11.34 -10.79 6.75
C GLY A 36 10.18 -11.78 6.78
N GLY A 37 9.10 -11.41 7.47
CA GLY A 37 7.84 -12.17 7.52
C GLY A 37 6.68 -11.38 6.90
N LEU A 38 5.52 -12.04 6.72
CA LEU A 38 4.34 -11.46 6.05
C LEU A 38 3.91 -10.09 6.62
N SER A 39 3.93 -9.94 7.94
CA SER A 39 3.55 -8.67 8.58
C SER A 39 4.53 -7.54 8.24
N GLY A 40 5.84 -7.81 8.27
CA GLY A 40 6.87 -6.84 7.91
C GLY A 40 6.81 -6.47 6.43
N GLN A 41 6.55 -7.45 5.57
CA GLN A 41 6.38 -7.23 4.14
C GLN A 41 5.13 -6.39 3.82
N ALA A 42 4.01 -6.63 4.50
CA ALA A 42 2.81 -5.79 4.36
C ALA A 42 3.14 -4.33 4.71
N GLY A 43 3.83 -4.08 5.83
CA GLY A 43 4.29 -2.75 6.22
C GLY A 43 5.24 -2.11 5.19
N ALA A 44 6.17 -2.90 4.65
CA ALA A 44 7.09 -2.43 3.62
C ALA A 44 6.37 -2.01 2.32
N ILE A 45 5.38 -2.81 1.89
CA ILE A 45 4.57 -2.50 0.70
C ILE A 45 3.81 -1.19 0.89
N ILE A 46 3.15 -1.02 2.04
CA ILE A 46 2.38 0.20 2.33
C ILE A 46 3.27 1.43 2.33
N HIS A 47 4.44 1.32 2.94
CA HIS A 47 5.40 2.41 2.99
C HIS A 47 5.91 2.77 1.59
N GLY A 48 6.29 1.77 0.80
CA GLY A 48 6.72 1.97 -0.60
C GLY A 48 5.62 2.57 -1.46
N MET A 49 4.41 2.04 -1.36
CA MET A 49 3.25 2.48 -2.13
C MET A 49 2.84 3.92 -1.77
N SER A 50 2.86 4.26 -0.48
CA SER A 50 2.60 5.65 -0.03
C SER A 50 3.61 6.62 -0.62
N ARG A 51 4.90 6.24 -0.70
CA ARG A 51 5.94 7.09 -1.33
C ARG A 51 5.74 7.18 -2.84
N ALA A 52 5.41 6.08 -3.51
CA ALA A 52 5.16 6.06 -4.94
C ALA A 52 3.97 6.97 -5.32
N LEU A 53 2.85 6.87 -4.59
CA LEU A 53 1.68 7.72 -4.79
C LEU A 53 2.00 9.21 -4.61
N VAL A 54 2.75 9.57 -3.57
CA VAL A 54 3.17 10.96 -3.35
C VAL A 54 4.10 11.46 -4.46
N ASN A 55 4.98 10.61 -4.98
CA ASN A 55 5.84 10.97 -6.09
C ASN A 55 5.06 11.19 -7.41
N MET A 56 3.95 10.48 -7.59
CA MET A 56 3.06 10.68 -8.74
C MET A 56 2.19 11.92 -8.58
N ASP A 57 1.59 12.12 -7.40
CA ASP A 57 0.83 13.31 -7.05
C ASP A 57 1.14 13.76 -5.62
N ASN A 58 1.85 14.89 -5.53
CA ASN A 58 2.26 15.49 -4.26
C ASN A 58 1.07 15.93 -3.39
N SER A 59 -0.12 16.12 -3.97
CA SER A 59 -1.35 16.48 -3.28
C SER A 59 -1.83 15.36 -2.35
N LEU A 60 -1.55 14.11 -2.71
CA LEU A 60 -1.93 12.92 -1.94
C LEU A 60 -1.16 12.80 -0.61
N LYS A 61 -0.04 13.51 -0.46
CA LYS A 61 0.79 13.49 0.77
C LYS A 61 0.00 13.89 2.01
N LYS A 62 -0.89 14.88 1.90
CA LYS A 62 -1.74 15.30 3.03
C LYS A 62 -2.73 14.21 3.45
N ILE A 63 -3.29 13.48 2.48
CA ILE A 63 -4.28 12.43 2.69
C ILE A 63 -3.63 11.19 3.32
N LEU A 64 -2.47 10.80 2.81
CA LEU A 64 -1.71 9.62 3.27
C LEU A 64 -1.08 9.84 4.65
N LYS A 65 -0.62 11.06 4.96
CA LYS A 65 -0.01 11.37 6.27
C LYS A 65 -1.05 11.42 7.41
N LYS A 66 -2.32 11.68 7.09
CA LYS A 66 -3.43 11.75 8.06
C LYS A 66 -3.95 10.37 8.49
N ASN A 67 -3.64 9.32 7.73
CA ASN A 67 -4.14 7.96 7.92
C ASN A 67 -3.10 6.95 8.46
N LYS A 68 -1.99 7.46 9.00
CA LYS A 68 -0.93 6.62 9.59
C LYS A 68 -1.29 6.17 11.01
#